data_AF-A0A0X3BHF2-F1
#
_entry.id   AF-A0A0X3BHF2-F1
#
_cell.length_a   1.000
_cell.length_b   1.000
_cell.length_c   1.000
_cell.angle_alpha   90.00
_cell.angle_beta   90.00
_cell.angle_gamma   90.00
#
_symmetry.space_group_name_H-M   'P 1'
#
loop_
_entity.id
_entity.type
_entity.pdbx_description
1 polymer ?
#
loop_
_entity_poly.entity_id
_entity_poly.type
_entity_poly.pdbx_seq_one_letter_code
_entity_poly.pdbx_strand_id
1 'polypeptide(L)' 'MISTEDGSMSAAENIAVSEETYNQILDLRHPGETLDDTLARLVETVKKKRLTDDIEEIMARNEFVELDL' A
#
# COMPACT_ATOMS: atom_id res chain seq x y z
N MET A 1 -4.21 28.54 14.87
CA MET A 1 -2.92 28.09 14.34
C MET A 1 -3.23 27.12 13.21
N ILE A 2 -2.83 27.46 12.00
CA ILE A 2 -2.94 26.55 10.85
C ILE A 2 -1.68 25.70 10.92
N SER A 3 -1.83 24.45 11.34
CA SER A 3 -0.75 23.46 11.19
C SER A 3 -0.58 23.25 9.70
N THR A 4 0.42 23.92 9.12
CA THR A 4 0.99 23.52 7.84
C THR A 4 1.64 22.16 8.10
N GLU A 5 0.89 21.11 7.81
CA GLU A 5 1.43 19.76 7.73
C GLU A 5 2.53 19.81 6.67
N ASP A 6 3.76 19.58 7.13
CA ASP A 6 4.96 19.52 6.31
C ASP A 6 4.68 18.62 5.10
N GLY A 7 4.52 19.24 3.94
CA GLY A 7 4.63 18.60 2.65
C GLY A 7 6.07 18.13 2.49
N SER A 8 6.40 17.02 3.17
CA SER A 8 7.59 16.24 2.93
C SER A 8 7.48 15.76 1.49
N MET A 9 8.10 16.50 0.56
CA MET A 9 8.39 15.97 -0.76
C MET A 9 9.36 14.81 -0.53
N SER A 10 8.81 13.61 -0.37
CA SER A 10 9.59 12.37 -0.42
C SER A 10 10.40 12.44 -1.71
N ALA A 11 11.72 12.38 -1.61
CA ALA A 11 12.56 12.28 -2.79
C ALA A 11 12.00 11.17 -3.67
N ALA A 12 11.64 11.50 -4.91
CA ALA A 12 11.08 10.53 -5.84
C ALA A 12 12.18 9.53 -6.23
N GLU A 13 12.30 8.45 -5.46
CA GLU A 13 13.16 7.33 -5.78
C GLU A 13 12.52 6.53 -6.91
N ASN A 14 13.25 6.40 -8.02
CA ASN A 14 12.76 5.68 -9.18
C ASN A 14 13.06 4.19 -9.01
N ILE A 15 12.04 3.35 -9.21
CA ILE A 15 12.16 1.89 -9.18
C ILE A 15 12.27 1.40 -10.61
N ALA A 16 13.38 0.77 -10.97
CA ALA A 16 13.52 0.15 -12.29
C ALA A 16 12.63 -1.09 -12.39
N VAL A 17 11.78 -1.12 -13.41
CA VAL A 17 10.88 -2.23 -13.73
C VAL A 17 11.04 -2.62 -15.20
N SER A 18 10.57 -3.81 -15.58
CA SER A 18 10.49 -4.17 -17.00
C SER A 18 9.43 -3.31 -17.72
N GLU A 19 9.58 -3.16 -19.03
CA GLU A 19 8.60 -2.46 -19.86
C GLU A 19 7.20 -3.09 -19.76
N GLU A 20 7.14 -4.43 -19.71
CA GLU A 20 5.89 -5.16 -19.51
C GLU A 20 5.21 -4.77 -18.19
N THR A 21 5.94 -4.77 -17.08
CA THR A 21 5.40 -4.39 -15.77
C THR A 21 4.98 -2.92 -15.75
N TYR A 22 5.76 -2.03 -16.39
CA TYR A 22 5.39 -0.63 -16.52
C TYR A 22 4.05 -0.44 -17.25
N ASN A 23 3.86 -1.13 -18.38
CA ASN A 23 2.60 -1.07 -19.14
C ASN A 23 1.42 -1.64 -18.33
N GLN A 24 1.63 -2.75 -17.61
CA GLN A 24 0.60 -3.31 -16.72
C GLN A 24 0.19 -2.33 -15.62
N ILE A 25 1.13 -1.58 -15.05
CA ILE A 25 0.82 -0.56 -14.04
C ILE A 25 0.06 0.62 -14.68
N LEU A 26 0.44 1.02 -15.90
CA LEU A 26 -0.25 2.07 -16.64
C LEU A 26 -1.71 1.71 -16.95
N ASP A 27 -2.00 0.45 -17.28
CA ASP A 27 -3.37 -0.02 -17.55
C ASP A 27 -4.29 0.05 -16.32
N LEU A 28 -3.71 0.04 -15.11
CA LEU A 28 -4.44 0.10 -13.84
C LEU A 28 -4.70 1.53 -13.36
N ARG A 29 -4.17 2.54 -14.05
CA ARG A 29 -4.26 3.95 -13.69
C ARG A 29 -5.66 4.51 -14.02
N HIS A 30 -6.25 5.25 -13.10
CA HIS A 30 -7.52 5.95 -13.39
C HIS A 30 -7.28 7.27 -14.15
N PRO A 31 -8.27 7.76 -14.91
CA PRO A 31 -8.19 9.07 -15.56
C PRO A 31 -7.88 10.18 -14.54
N GLY A 32 -6.81 10.92 -14.77
CA GLY A 32 -6.39 12.04 -13.91
C GLY A 32 -5.48 11.67 -12.73
N GLU A 33 -5.24 10.38 -12.44
CA GLU A 33 -4.25 9.95 -11.44
C GLU A 33 -2.81 10.10 -11.99
N THR A 34 -1.85 10.34 -11.10
CA THR A 34 -0.42 10.14 -11.41
C THR A 34 -0.02 8.67 -11.23
N LEU A 35 1.18 8.32 -11.69
CA LEU A 35 1.71 6.97 -11.46
C LEU A 35 1.93 6.70 -9.97
N ASP A 36 2.40 7.71 -9.23
CA ASP A 36 2.60 7.63 -7.78
C ASP A 36 1.27 7.42 -7.05
N ASP A 37 0.21 8.13 -7.44
CA ASP A 37 -1.14 7.92 -6.87
C ASP A 37 -1.64 6.50 -7.13
N THR A 38 -1.41 6.00 -8.35
CA THR A 38 -1.77 4.63 -8.74
C THR A 38 -1.02 3.62 -7.87
N LEU A 39 0.28 3.80 -7.68
CA LEU A 39 1.11 2.93 -6.84
C LEU A 39 0.69 2.99 -5.37
N ALA A 40 0.45 4.18 -4.82
CA ALA A 40 0.00 4.34 -3.43
C ALA A 40 -1.34 3.60 -3.18
N ARG A 41 -2.29 3.73 -4.11
CA ARG A 41 -3.57 3.03 -4.04
C ARG A 41 -3.42 1.51 -4.12
N LEU A 42 -2.59 1.02 -5.04
CA LEU A 42 -2.32 -0.41 -5.18
C LEU A 42 -1.64 -0.97 -3.92
N VAL A 43 -0.65 -0.27 -3.38
CA VAL A 43 0.03 -0.64 -2.13
C VAL A 43 -0.96 -0.73 -0.97
N GLU A 44 -1.84 0.25 -0.80
CA GLU A 44 -2.83 0.18 0.28
C GLU A 44 -3.84 -0.94 0.11
N THR A 45 -4.21 -1.26 -1.13
CA THR A 45 -5.08 -2.40 -1.41
C THR A 45 -4.42 -3.72 -0.99
N VAL A 46 -3.14 -3.90 -1.31
CA VAL A 46 -2.37 -5.09 -0.94
C VAL A 46 -2.15 -5.17 0.57
N LYS A 47 -1.83 -4.06 1.25
CA LYS A 47 -1.67 -4.04 2.71
C LYS A 47 -2.94 -4.47 3.44
N LYS A 48 -4.09 -3.94 3.02
CA LYS A 48 -5.38 -4.32 3.61
C LYS A 48 -5.66 -5.81 3.44
N LYS A 49 -5.40 -6.34 2.24
CA LYS A 49 -5.57 -7.77 1.97
C LYS A 49 -4.66 -8.62 2.85
N ARG A 50 -3.37 -8.28 2.92
CA ARG A 50 -2.40 -8.99 3.78
C ARG A 50 -2.81 -8.98 5.24
N LEU A 51 -3.29 -7.84 5.76
CA LEU A 51 -3.78 -7.78 7.13
C LEU A 51 -4.93 -8.74 7.38
N THR A 52 -5.89 -8.84 6.44
CA THR A 52 -7.00 -9.80 6.54
C THR A 52 -6.50 -11.24 6.49
N ASP A 53 -5.64 -11.55 5.52
CA ASP A 53 -5.06 -12.89 5.37
C ASP A 53 -4.27 -13.31 6.63
N ASP A 54 -3.47 -12.40 7.20
CA ASP A 54 -2.67 -12.63 8.42
C ASP A 54 -3.58 -12.87 9.64
N ILE A 55 -4.69 -12.13 9.78
CA ILE A 55 -5.67 -12.35 10.86
C ILE A 55 -6.32 -13.73 10.72
N GLU A 56 -6.74 -14.11 9.52
CA GLU A 56 -7.33 -15.43 9.25
C GLU A 56 -6.35 -16.57 9.56
N GLU A 57 -5.08 -16.41 9.21
CA GLU A 57 -4.02 -17.38 9.51
C GLU A 57 -3.81 -17.55 11.02
N ILE A 58 -3.73 -16.44 11.76
CA ILE A 58 -3.57 -16.46 13.24
C ILE A 58 -4.79 -17.10 13.91
N MET A 59 -6.00 -16.76 13.46
CA MET A 59 -7.23 -17.39 13.96
C MET A 59 -7.24 -18.90 13.72
N ALA A 60 -6.82 -19.35 12.53
CA ALA A 60 -6.76 -20.77 12.19
C ALA A 60 -5.72 -21.54 13.00
N ARG A 61 -4.62 -20.90 13.38
CA ARG A 61 -3.55 -21.49 14.22
C ARG A 61 -3.84 -21.42 15.72
N ASN A 62 -4.91 -20.73 16.12
CA ASN A 62 -5.24 -20.47 17.52
C ASN A 62 -4.06 -19.87 18.31
N GLU A 63 -3.23 -19.07 17.63
CA GLU A 63 -2.03 -18.43 18.17
C GLU A 63 -2.39 -17.06 18.76
N PHE A 64 -3.32 -17.07 19.72
CA PHE A 64 -3.75 -15.86 20.39
C PHE A 64 -2.87 -15.57 21.60
N VAL A 65 -2.61 -14.28 21.84
CA VAL A 65 -1.94 -13.81 23.06
C VAL A 65 -3.00 -13.60 24.14
N GLU A 66 -2.78 -14.16 25.32
CA GLU A 66 -3.63 -13.91 26.49
C GLU A 66 -3.44 -12.47 26.98
N LEU A 67 -4.55 -11.78 27.27
CA LEU A 67 -4.53 -10.43 27.83
C LEU A 67 -4.78 -10.51 29.34
N ASP A 68 -3.86 -9.96 30.14
CA ASP A 68 -4.07 -9.78 31.58
C ASP A 68 -5.13 -8.68 31.80
N LEU A 69 -6.21 -9.05 32.50
CA LEU A 69 -7.34 -8.18 32.88
C LEU A 69 -7.08 -7.43 34.20
#